data_AF-A0A7K0MY71-F1
#
_entry.id   AF-A0A7K0MY71-F1
#
_cell.length_a   1.000
_cell.length_b   1.000
_cell.length_c   1.000
_cell.angle_alpha   90.00
_cell.angle_beta   90.00
_cell.angle_gamma   90.00
#
_symmetry.space_group_name_H-M   'P 1'
#
loop_
_entity.id
_entity.type
_entity.pdbx_description
1 polymer ?
#
loop_
_entity_poly.entity_id
_entity_poly.type
_entity_poly.pdbx_seq_one_letter_code
_entity_poly.pdbx_strand_id
1 'polypeptide(L)' 'MNLAALLLASADSRPESISVIEGERYVASSELRGLASAFGAALSAAGVAVGDRVAIASGNDLAF' A
#
# COMPACT_ATOMS: atom_id res chain seq x y z
N MET A 1 -13.36 -3.54 11.80
CA MET A 1 -12.41 -2.58 11.21
C MET A 1 -11.03 -3.22 11.24
N ASN A 2 -10.30 -3.24 10.12
CA ASN A 2 -8.95 -3.81 10.02
C ASN A 2 -7.90 -2.70 9.77
N LEU A 3 -6.62 -3.05 9.82
CA LEU A 3 -5.53 -2.09 9.63
C LEU A 3 -5.61 -1.39 8.27
N ALA A 4 -5.90 -2.12 7.20
CA ALA A 4 -6.03 -1.55 5.85
C ALA A 4 -7.09 -0.44 5.78
N ALA A 5 -8.25 -0.64 6.41
CA ALA A 5 -9.31 0.36 6.46
C ALA A 5 -8.87 1.64 7.21
N LEU A 6 -8.09 1.50 8.28
CA LEU A 6 -7.54 2.65 9.02
C LEU A 6 -6.51 3.43 8.19
N LEU A 7 -5.64 2.73 7.46
CA LEU A 7 -4.66 3.36 6.57
C LEU A 7 -5.33 4.11 5.42
N LEU A 8 -6.39 3.54 4.82
CA LEU A 8 -7.17 4.22 3.80
C LEU A 8 -7.84 5.50 4.33
N ALA A 9 -8.47 5.42 5.51
CA ALA A 9 -9.07 6.60 6.15
C ALA A 9 -8.03 7.68 6.50
N SER A 10 -6.84 7.28 6.96
CA SER A 10 -5.74 8.20 7.20
C SER A 10 -5.27 8.89 5.91
N ALA A 11 -5.11 8.12 4.83
CA ALA A 11 -4.69 8.65 3.54
C ALA A 11 -5.73 9.62 2.93
N ASP A 12 -7.02 9.35 3.12
CA ASP A 12 -8.10 10.26 2.70
C ASP A 12 -8.10 11.57 3.51
N SER A 13 -7.72 11.51 4.78
CA SER A 13 -7.71 12.69 5.66
C SER A 13 -6.53 13.64 5.42
N ARG A 14 -5.42 13.14 4.86
CA ARG A 14 -4.15 13.88 4.69
C ARG A 14 -3.39 13.41 3.43
N PRO A 15 -3.94 13.62 2.22
CA PRO A 15 -3.43 13.00 1.00
C PRO A 15 -2.02 13.45 0.61
N GLU A 16 -1.62 14.67 0.97
CA GLU A 16 -0.29 15.23 0.74
C GLU A 16 0.75 14.87 1.82
N SER A 17 0.35 14.20 2.91
CA SER A 17 1.30 13.85 3.96
C SER A 17 2.24 12.73 3.53
N ILE A 18 3.54 12.89 3.81
CA ILE A 18 4.57 11.90 3.50
C ILE A 18 4.36 10.65 4.36
N SER A 19 4.20 9.50 3.69
CA SER A 19 4.01 8.19 4.34
C SER A 19 5.29 7.36 4.39
N VAL A 20 6.13 7.45 3.36
CA VAL A 20 7.38 6.67 3.26
C VAL A 20 8.51 7.57 2.77
N ILE A 21 9.70 7.36 3.33
CA ILE A 21 10.95 8.02 2.94
C ILE A 21 11.98 6.93 2.64
N GLU A 22 12.56 6.97 1.44
CA GLU A 22 13.65 6.07 1.01
C GLU A 22 14.77 6.93 0.42
N GLY A 23 15.80 7.18 1.24
CA GLY A 23 16.86 8.12 0.86
C GLY A 23 16.25 9.50 0.55
N GLU A 24 16.44 9.96 -0.69
CA GLU A 24 15.92 11.25 -1.18
C GLU A 24 14.51 11.16 -1.78
N ARG A 25 13.91 9.96 -1.79
CA ARG A 25 12.55 9.75 -2.33
C ARG A 25 11.54 9.81 -1.21
N TYR A 26 10.41 10.43 -1.52
CA TYR A 26 9.28 10.59 -0.63
C TYR A 26 8.03 10.11 -1.36
N VAL A 27 7.15 9.41 -0.64
CA VAL A 27 5.86 8.98 -1.18
C VAL A 27 4.77 9.58 -0.31
N ALA A 28 3.89 10.37 -0.93
CA ALA A 28 2.73 10.93 -0.26
C ALA A 28 1.65 9.86 -0.02
N SER A 29 0.78 10.11 0.94
CA SER A 29 -0.29 9.18 1.32
C SER A 29 -1.22 8.84 0.16
N SER A 30 -1.51 9.82 -0.70
CA SER A 30 -2.31 9.62 -1.93
C SER A 30 -1.61 8.71 -2.95
N GLU A 31 -0.30 8.87 -3.13
CA GLU A 31 0.51 8.04 -4.02
C GLU A 31 0.61 6.61 -3.49
N LEU A 32 0.91 6.44 -2.21
CA LEU A 32 0.97 5.13 -1.56
C LEU A 32 -0.37 4.38 -1.65
N ARG A 33 -1.49 5.09 -1.45
CA ARG A 33 -2.83 4.52 -1.64
C ARG A 33 -3.04 4.05 -3.07
N GLY A 34 -2.60 4.82 -4.07
CA GLY A 34 -2.65 4.45 -5.48
C GLY A 34 -1.88 3.16 -5.75
N LEU A 35 -0.64 3.08 -5.27
CA LEU A 35 0.22 1.89 -5.40
C LEU A 35 -0.42 0.66 -4.73
N ALA A 36 -0.88 0.80 -3.49
CA ALA A 36 -1.54 -0.29 -2.75
C ALA A 36 -2.83 -0.77 -3.43
N SER A 37 -3.62 0.16 -3.99
CA SER A 37 -4.85 -0.19 -4.71
C SER A 37 -4.55 -0.96 -6.00
N ALA A 38 -3.54 -0.52 -6.76
CA ALA A 38 -3.09 -1.22 -7.97
C ALA A 38 -2.55 -2.62 -7.65
N PHE A 39 -1.76 -2.76 -6.58
CA PHE A 39 -1.25 -4.05 -6.13
C PHE A 39 -2.37 -4.99 -5.68
N GLY A 40 -3.34 -4.49 -4.90
CA GLY A 40 -4.52 -5.27 -4.50
C GLY A 40 -5.38 -5.73 -5.69
N ALA A 41 -5.54 -4.89 -6.71
CA ALA A 41 -6.22 -5.26 -7.95
C ALA A 41 -5.47 -6.35 -8.71
N ALA A 42 -4.13 -6.27 -8.79
CA ALA A 42 -3.30 -7.29 -9.41
C ALA A 42 -3.39 -8.65 -8.68
N LEU A 43 -3.36 -8.65 -7.34
CA LEU A 43 -3.55 -9.87 -6.54
C LEU A 43 -4.95 -10.47 -6.76
N SER A 44 -5.98 -9.64 -6.77
CA SER A 44 -7.35 -10.07 -7.03
C SER A 44 -7.47 -10.69 -8.43
N ALA A 45 -6.84 -10.08 -9.45
CA ALA A 45 -6.81 -10.60 -10.81
C ALA A 45 -6.03 -11.93 -10.92
N ALA A 46 -5.03 -12.14 -10.06
CA ALA A 46 -4.31 -13.41 -9.94
C ALA A 46 -5.09 -14.50 -9.16
N GLY A 47 -6.29 -14.19 -8.68
CA GLY A 47 -7.18 -15.12 -7.97
C GLY A 47 -6.97 -15.19 -6.46
N VAL A 48 -6.21 -14.27 -5.87
CA VAL A 48 -6.03 -14.18 -4.41
C VAL A 48 -7.33 -13.76 -3.76
N ALA A 49 -7.79 -14.55 -2.78
CA ALA A 49 -9.01 -14.31 -2.03
C ALA A 49 -8.72 -13.95 -0.56
N VAL A 50 -9.77 -13.51 0.14
CA VAL A 50 -9.69 -13.25 1.58
C VAL A 50 -9.36 -14.54 2.32
N GLY A 51 -8.30 -14.51 3.13
CA GLY A 51 -7.82 -15.66 3.89
C GLY A 51 -6.64 -16.39 3.24
N ASP A 52 -6.37 -16.13 1.96
CA ASP A 52 -5.19 -16.66 1.28
C ASP A 52 -3.91 -16.04 1.85
N ARG A 53 -2.81 -16.80 1.73
CA ARG A 53 -1.48 -16.38 2.16
C ARG A 53 -0.66 -16.01 0.95
N VAL A 54 -0.17 -14.78 0.92
CA VAL A 54 0.72 -14.26 -0.13
C VAL A 54 2.12 -14.10 0.46
N ALA A 55 3.11 -14.76 -0.16
CA ALA A 55 4.50 -14.58 0.23
C ALA A 55 5.03 -13.24 -0.32
N ILE A 56 5.77 -12.50 0.50
CA ILE A 56 6.51 -11.30 0.09
C ILE A 56 7.99 -11.64 0.20
N ALA A 57 8.71 -11.57 -0.91
CA ALA A 57 10.14 -11.83 -0.99
C ALA A 57 10.81 -10.65 -1.72
N SER A 58 10.94 -9.54 -1.00
CA SER A 58 11.53 -8.29 -1.49
C SER A 58 12.48 -7.71 -0.44
N GLY A 59 13.30 -6.73 -0.86
CA GLY A 59 14.02 -5.87 0.06
C GLY A 59 13.06 -4.95 0.82
N ASN A 60 13.58 -4.25 1.83
CA ASN A 60 12.86 -3.17 2.51
C ASN A 60 13.14 -1.87 1.74
N ASP A 61 12.36 -1.63 0.70
CA ASP A 61 12.54 -0.57 -0.28
C ASP A 61 11.18 -0.05 -0.76
N LEU A 62 11.12 1.01 -1.58
CA LEU A 62 9.82 1.53 -2.03
C LEU A 62 9.03 0.57 -2.94
N ALA A 63 9.61 -0.56 -3.36
CA ALA A 63 8.84 -1.61 -3.99
C ALA A 63 8.07 -2.46 -2.97
N PHE A 64 8.46 -2.48 -1.68
CA PHE A 64 7.82 -3.23 -0.57
C PHE A 64 8.19 -2.76 0.85
#